data_AF-A0A0A1VAL5-F1
#
_entry.id   AF-A0A0A1VAL5-F1
#
_cell.length_a   1.000
_cell.length_b   1.000
_cell.length_c   1.000
_cell.angle_alpha   90.00
_cell.angle_beta   90.00
_cell.angle_gamma   90.00
#
_symmetry.space_group_name_H-M   'P 1'
#
loop_
_entity.id
_entity.type
_entity.pdbx_description
1 polymer ?
#
loop_
_entity_poly.entity_id
_entity_poly.type
_entity_poly.pdbx_seq_one_letter_code
_entity_poly.pdbx_strand_id
1 'polypeptide(L)'
;MFSYFFRSREIKMAERSSNGYKEVPVRHSEESTIAEEEKDTLLEDRSYSRRDRKRSCSKAVWFLIALLLLSNIGLLGGLIHYFRKTHHKEKDVPWLPPKTTPTRKLFVFQTLYGEPLNPEAEKAWDELMPIGRGFVNINNDTALPDQPGLDQSLPQQRAMISVFHQLHCIYMTREGYYAAREGNLDQVNAAHLMHCWDYLRQAIMCHADTTLEWIPAPPNDKGSTGWGVEHTCGDFDAIARWAEDNRLKTTYGIH
;
A
#
# COMPACT_ATOMS: atom_id res chain seq x y z
N MET A 1 6.45 -45.39 27.44
CA MET A 1 5.15 -44.82 27.85
C MET A 1 4.51 -44.22 26.60
N PHE A 2 3.43 -44.84 26.09
CA PHE A 2 2.37 -44.34 25.17
C PHE A 2 2.75 -43.49 23.92
N SER A 3 2.52 -43.97 22.67
CA SER A 3 1.26 -43.84 21.87
C SER A 3 1.21 -42.54 21.04
N TYR A 4 0.78 -42.40 19.78
CA TYR A 4 0.41 -43.23 18.62
C TYR A 4 0.15 -42.23 17.44
N PHE A 5 0.24 -42.73 16.19
CA PHE A 5 -0.46 -42.29 14.94
C PHE A 5 -0.18 -40.91 14.29
N PHE A 6 0.18 -40.94 13.00
CA PHE A 6 -0.57 -40.22 11.95
C PHE A 6 -0.58 -41.00 10.62
N ARG A 7 -1.71 -40.85 9.92
CA ARG A 7 -2.34 -41.75 8.95
C ARG A 7 -2.25 -41.16 7.54
N SER A 8 -1.78 -41.94 6.57
CA SER A 8 -1.91 -41.63 5.13
C SER A 8 -3.35 -41.91 4.65
N ARG A 9 -3.91 -41.04 3.80
CA ARG A 9 -5.16 -41.30 3.05
C ARG A 9 -4.91 -41.05 1.57
N GLU A 10 -5.03 -42.13 0.80
CA GLU A 10 -5.14 -42.13 -0.66
C GLU A 10 -6.53 -41.66 -1.11
N ILE A 11 -6.54 -41.01 -2.27
CA ILE A 11 -7.72 -40.47 -2.97
C ILE A 11 -8.29 -41.55 -3.88
N LYS A 12 -9.60 -41.84 -3.78
CA LYS A 12 -10.34 -42.62 -4.79
C LYS A 12 -11.31 -41.73 -5.54
N MET A 13 -11.22 -41.79 -6.87
CA MET A 13 -12.11 -41.14 -7.84
C MET A 13 -13.53 -41.72 -7.76
N ALA A 14 -14.53 -40.86 -7.95
CA ALA A 14 -15.94 -41.24 -8.08
C ALA A 14 -16.43 -41.00 -9.52
N GLU A 15 -17.03 -42.03 -10.11
CA GLU A 15 -17.61 -42.08 -11.45
C GLU A 15 -18.89 -41.24 -11.59
N ARG A 16 -19.10 -40.74 -12.81
CA ARG A 16 -20.24 -39.94 -13.25
C ARG A 16 -21.31 -40.86 -13.85
N SER A 17 -22.51 -40.87 -13.27
CA SER A 17 -23.67 -41.60 -13.81
C SER A 17 -24.56 -40.66 -14.64
N SER A 18 -24.92 -41.11 -15.85
CA SER A 18 -25.82 -40.47 -16.81
C SER A 18 -27.18 -41.18 -16.83
N ASN A 19 -28.28 -40.47 -16.60
CA ASN A 19 -29.63 -40.98 -16.87
C ASN A 19 -30.38 -40.05 -17.82
N GLY A 20 -30.94 -40.65 -18.88
CA GLY A 20 -31.64 -39.99 -19.98
C GLY A 20 -33.11 -39.71 -19.71
N TYR A 21 -33.69 -38.87 -20.57
CA TYR A 21 -35.11 -38.49 -20.59
C TYR A 21 -35.89 -39.29 -21.64
N LYS A 22 -37.17 -39.57 -21.37
CA LYS A 22 -38.15 -40.15 -22.31
C LYS A 22 -39.03 -39.04 -22.90
N GLU A 23 -39.30 -39.13 -24.20
CA GLU A 23 -40.29 -38.30 -24.91
C GLU A 23 -41.74 -38.77 -24.66
N VAL A 24 -42.68 -37.82 -24.71
CA VAL A 24 -44.14 -38.02 -24.69
C VAL A 24 -44.74 -37.28 -25.91
N PRO A 25 -45.76 -37.82 -26.62
CA PRO A 25 -46.20 -37.30 -27.90
C PRO A 25 -47.19 -36.14 -27.79
N VAL A 26 -47.12 -35.24 -28.78
CA VAL A 26 -47.97 -34.06 -29.00
C VAL A 26 -49.34 -34.48 -29.57
N ARG A 27 -50.43 -33.93 -29.02
CA ARG A 27 -51.77 -33.97 -29.61
C ARG A 27 -52.22 -32.54 -29.94
N HIS A 28 -52.19 -32.20 -31.23
CA HIS A 28 -52.82 -30.99 -31.78
C HIS A 28 -54.34 -31.18 -31.87
N SER A 29 -55.11 -30.19 -31.41
CA SER A 29 -56.26 -29.59 -32.13
C SER A 29 -57.31 -28.96 -31.19
N GLU A 30 -56.92 -28.00 -30.34
CA GLU A 30 -57.87 -27.07 -29.66
C GLU A 30 -57.34 -25.62 -29.61
N GLU A 31 -56.10 -25.40 -30.08
CA GLU A 31 -55.36 -24.15 -29.83
C GLU A 31 -55.82 -22.97 -30.72
N SER A 32 -56.42 -23.23 -31.88
CA SER A 32 -56.81 -22.13 -32.79
C SER A 32 -58.05 -21.38 -32.33
N THR A 33 -58.99 -22.05 -31.65
CA THR A 33 -60.22 -21.41 -31.16
C THR A 33 -60.00 -20.69 -29.83
N ILE A 34 -59.13 -21.23 -28.97
CA ILE A 34 -58.76 -20.59 -27.70
C ILE A 34 -57.95 -19.31 -27.95
N ALA A 35 -57.07 -19.30 -28.95
CA ALA A 35 -56.23 -18.15 -29.25
C ALA A 35 -56.99 -16.92 -29.78
N GLU A 36 -58.13 -17.09 -30.46
CA GLU A 36 -58.96 -15.94 -30.87
C GLU A 36 -59.82 -15.40 -29.72
N GLU A 37 -60.38 -16.30 -28.90
CA GLU A 37 -61.20 -15.91 -27.74
C GLU A 37 -60.35 -15.25 -26.62
N GLU A 38 -59.10 -15.70 -26.42
CA GLU A 38 -58.14 -15.06 -25.52
C GLU A 38 -57.68 -13.68 -26.04
N LYS A 39 -57.61 -13.50 -27.37
CA LYS A 39 -57.21 -12.23 -27.97
C LYS A 39 -58.33 -11.18 -27.89
N ASP A 40 -59.58 -11.59 -28.09
CA ASP A 40 -60.73 -10.71 -27.94
C ASP A 40 -60.98 -10.34 -26.47
N THR A 41 -60.82 -11.27 -25.54
CA THR A 41 -60.87 -10.97 -24.09
C THR A 41 -59.72 -10.06 -23.64
N LEU A 42 -58.51 -10.21 -24.19
CA LEU A 42 -57.39 -9.29 -23.91
C LEU A 42 -57.58 -7.89 -24.52
N LEU A 43 -58.28 -7.78 -25.65
CA LEU A 43 -58.61 -6.48 -26.27
C LEU A 43 -59.76 -5.79 -25.52
N GLU A 44 -60.76 -6.53 -25.04
CA GLU A 44 -61.82 -6.01 -24.17
C GLU A 44 -61.26 -5.55 -22.81
N ASP A 45 -60.38 -6.32 -22.18
CA ASP A 45 -59.75 -5.95 -20.90
C ASP A 45 -58.82 -4.72 -21.07
N ARG A 46 -58.17 -4.59 -22.23
CA ARG A 46 -57.38 -3.39 -22.58
C ARG A 46 -58.26 -2.17 -22.85
N SER A 47 -59.49 -2.36 -23.34
CA SER A 47 -60.46 -1.28 -23.58
C SER A 47 -61.15 -0.81 -22.29
N TYR A 48 -61.37 -1.72 -21.33
CA TYR A 48 -61.97 -1.39 -20.02
C TYR A 48 -60.95 -0.79 -19.03
N SER A 49 -59.67 -1.09 -19.19
CA SER A 49 -58.58 -0.53 -18.37
C SER A 49 -58.06 0.83 -18.84
N ARG A 50 -58.57 1.36 -19.97
CA ARG A 50 -58.30 2.74 -20.42
C ARG A 50 -59.33 3.73 -19.88
N ARG A 51 -59.76 3.58 -18.62
CA ARG A 51 -60.19 4.75 -17.85
C ARG A 51 -58.95 5.60 -17.65
N ASP A 52 -58.98 6.80 -18.20
CA ASP A 52 -58.16 7.94 -17.76
C ASP A 52 -58.34 8.13 -16.26
N ARG A 53 -57.68 7.29 -15.46
CA ARG A 53 -57.44 7.57 -14.06
C ARG A 53 -56.34 8.61 -14.08
N LYS A 54 -56.76 9.87 -14.31
CA LYS A 54 -56.08 11.05 -13.80
C LYS A 54 -55.89 10.79 -12.31
N ARG A 55 -54.80 10.10 -11.96
CA ARG A 55 -54.30 10.03 -10.60
C ARG A 55 -53.91 11.47 -10.34
N SER A 56 -54.86 12.26 -9.84
CA SER A 56 -54.57 13.51 -9.16
C SER A 56 -53.65 13.09 -8.02
N CYS A 57 -52.35 13.09 -8.29
CA CYS A 57 -51.32 12.79 -7.31
C CYS A 57 -51.60 13.78 -6.19
N SER A 58 -52.12 13.26 -5.06
CA SER A 58 -52.59 14.11 -3.97
C SER A 58 -51.46 15.07 -3.63
N LYS A 59 -51.77 16.34 -3.38
CA LYS A 59 -50.78 17.33 -2.94
C LYS A 59 -49.93 16.80 -1.76
N ALA A 60 -50.50 15.89 -0.97
CA ALA A 60 -49.82 15.14 0.09
C ALA A 60 -48.65 14.25 -0.40
N VAL A 61 -48.78 13.56 -1.55
CA VAL A 61 -47.72 12.72 -2.11
C VAL A 61 -46.55 13.59 -2.59
N TRP A 62 -46.83 14.69 -3.28
CA TRP A 62 -45.80 15.65 -3.69
C TRP A 62 -45.13 16.33 -2.49
N PHE A 63 -45.89 16.63 -1.44
CA PHE A 63 -45.36 17.16 -0.18
C PHE A 63 -44.43 16.16 0.52
N LEU A 64 -44.78 14.87 0.56
CA LEU A 64 -43.95 13.81 1.12
C LEU A 64 -42.66 13.61 0.31
N ILE A 65 -42.74 13.63 -1.02
CA ILE A 65 -41.57 13.55 -1.90
C ILE A 65 -40.65 14.74 -1.66
N ALA A 66 -41.20 15.96 -1.55
CA ALA A 66 -40.42 17.16 -1.27
C ALA A 66 -39.73 17.09 0.11
N LEU A 67 -40.41 16.60 1.15
CA LEU A 67 -39.83 16.38 2.48
C LEU A 67 -38.69 15.35 2.45
N LEU A 68 -38.87 14.25 1.72
CA LEU A 68 -37.83 13.22 1.57
C LEU A 68 -36.63 13.76 0.79
N LEU A 69 -36.84 14.55 -0.26
CA LEU A 69 -35.75 15.18 -1.00
C LEU A 69 -34.98 16.18 -0.13
N LEU A 70 -35.69 17.01 0.64
CA LEU A 70 -35.07 17.94 1.58
C LEU A 70 -34.28 17.22 2.69
N SER A 71 -34.80 16.10 3.21
CA SER A 71 -34.07 15.33 4.22
C SER A 71 -32.82 14.66 3.64
N ASN A 72 -32.90 14.10 2.43
CA ASN A 72 -31.75 13.50 1.76
C ASN A 72 -30.70 14.55 1.34
N ILE A 73 -31.12 15.74 0.91
CA ILE A 73 -30.19 16.86 0.63
C ILE A 73 -29.52 17.33 1.92
N GLY A 74 -30.27 17.44 3.02
CA GLY A 74 -29.72 17.78 4.34
C GLY A 74 -28.73 16.73 4.85
N LEU A 75 -29.06 15.45 4.71
CA LEU A 75 -28.17 14.34 5.07
C LEU A 75 -26.93 14.31 4.19
N LEU A 76 -27.06 14.50 2.87
CA LEU A 76 -25.92 14.56 1.94
C LEU A 76 -25.04 15.76 2.23
N GLY A 77 -25.64 16.94 2.50
CA GLY A 77 -24.90 18.13 2.93
C GLY A 77 -24.18 17.94 4.25
N GLY A 78 -24.82 17.25 5.20
CA GLY A 78 -24.23 16.85 6.48
C GLY A 78 -23.10 15.84 6.33
N LEU A 79 -23.25 14.84 5.46
CA LEU A 79 -22.22 13.86 5.10
C LEU A 79 -21.04 14.55 4.41
N ILE A 80 -21.30 15.40 3.42
CA ILE A 80 -20.25 16.18 2.74
C ILE A 80 -19.55 17.08 3.76
N HIS A 81 -20.26 17.77 4.64
CA HIS A 81 -19.65 18.61 5.67
C HIS A 81 -18.83 17.78 6.68
N TYR A 82 -19.36 16.64 7.13
CA TYR A 82 -18.66 15.70 8.00
C TYR A 82 -17.39 15.19 7.34
N PHE A 83 -17.46 14.70 6.10
CA PHE A 83 -16.30 14.26 5.33
C PHE A 83 -15.33 15.41 5.05
N ARG A 84 -15.80 16.64 4.79
CA ARG A 84 -14.91 17.80 4.63
C ARG A 84 -14.21 18.19 5.93
N LYS A 85 -14.88 17.99 7.07
CA LYS A 85 -14.35 18.27 8.41
C LYS A 85 -13.38 17.18 8.88
N THR A 86 -13.65 15.91 8.58
CA THR A 86 -12.73 14.80 8.86
C THR A 86 -11.57 14.76 7.87
N HIS A 87 -11.78 15.19 6.62
CA HIS A 87 -10.73 15.52 5.66
C HIS A 87 -10.16 16.93 5.84
N HIS A 88 -10.30 17.57 7.01
CA HIS A 88 -9.41 18.69 7.32
C HIS A 88 -7.98 18.14 7.29
N LYS A 89 -7.33 18.40 6.15
CA LYS A 89 -5.93 18.14 5.83
C LYS A 89 -5.11 18.22 7.11
N GLU A 90 -4.49 17.10 7.46
CA GLU A 90 -3.23 17.13 8.18
C GLU A 90 -2.37 18.18 7.48
N LYS A 91 -2.20 19.35 8.10
CA LYS A 91 -1.50 20.47 7.45
C LYS A 91 -0.08 19.99 7.20
N ASP A 92 0.39 20.07 5.96
CA ASP A 92 1.80 19.85 5.66
C ASP A 92 2.62 20.74 6.59
N VAL A 93 3.37 20.11 7.49
CA VAL A 93 4.12 20.84 8.50
C VAL A 93 5.44 21.23 7.85
N PRO A 94 5.74 22.53 7.65
CA PRO A 94 6.84 22.95 6.77
C PRO A 94 8.23 22.43 7.16
N TRP A 95 8.42 22.07 8.42
CA TRP A 95 9.67 21.58 8.98
C TRP A 95 9.84 20.06 8.95
N LEU A 96 8.79 19.32 8.59
CA LEU A 96 8.91 17.88 8.38
C LEU A 96 9.34 17.62 6.94
N PRO A 97 10.10 16.53 6.69
CA PRO A 97 10.29 16.03 5.34
C PRO A 97 8.92 15.84 4.67
N PRO A 98 8.81 16.14 3.37
CA PRO A 98 7.54 16.05 2.66
C PRO A 98 7.02 14.61 2.74
N LYS A 99 5.71 14.47 2.91
CA LYS A 99 5.05 13.18 2.70
C LYS A 99 5.25 12.81 1.23
N THR A 100 6.05 11.78 0.99
CA THR A 100 6.36 11.39 -0.37
C THR A 100 5.20 10.63 -0.99
N THR A 101 4.98 10.86 -2.28
CA THR A 101 4.08 10.00 -3.04
C THR A 101 4.78 8.65 -3.21
N PRO A 102 4.10 7.52 -2.98
CA PRO A 102 4.70 6.22 -3.20
C PRO A 102 5.15 6.08 -4.65
N THR A 103 6.39 5.66 -4.86
CA THR A 103 6.97 5.35 -6.16
C THR A 103 7.07 3.84 -6.34
N ARG A 104 6.91 3.36 -7.57
CA ARG A 104 7.16 1.96 -7.90
C ARG A 104 8.62 1.80 -8.32
N LYS A 105 9.31 0.84 -7.72
CA LYS A 105 10.72 0.55 -8.03
C LYS A 105 10.88 -0.94 -8.25
N LEU A 106 11.36 -1.31 -9.43
CA LEU A 106 11.82 -2.66 -9.70
C LEU A 106 13.17 -2.85 -9.01
N PHE A 107 13.27 -3.84 -8.13
CA PHE A 107 14.55 -4.17 -7.51
C PHE A 107 15.42 -4.92 -8.51
N VAL A 108 16.59 -4.36 -8.80
CA VAL A 108 17.57 -4.93 -9.71
C VAL A 108 18.88 -5.09 -8.97
N PHE A 109 19.53 -6.23 -9.15
CA PHE A 109 20.82 -6.50 -8.53
C PHE A 109 21.88 -5.56 -9.10
N GLN A 110 22.50 -4.77 -8.23
CA GLN A 110 23.57 -3.84 -8.57
C GLN A 110 24.83 -4.23 -7.81
N THR A 111 25.83 -4.77 -8.51
CA THR A 111 27.09 -5.21 -7.88
C THR A 111 27.84 -4.05 -7.24
N LEU A 112 27.78 -2.87 -7.86
CA LEU A 112 28.46 -1.64 -7.46
C LEU A 112 28.37 -1.34 -5.96
N TYR A 113 27.17 -1.47 -5.37
CA TYR A 113 26.96 -1.17 -3.95
C TYR A 113 27.42 -2.29 -3.01
N GLY A 114 27.71 -3.48 -3.53
CA GLY A 114 28.18 -4.65 -2.77
C GLY A 114 29.66 -5.00 -2.98
N GLU A 115 30.33 -4.40 -3.96
CA GLU A 115 31.74 -4.64 -4.29
C GLU A 115 32.71 -4.20 -3.17
N PRO A 116 33.96 -4.72 -3.16
CA PRO A 116 35.00 -4.25 -2.24
C PRO A 116 35.22 -2.74 -2.31
N LEU A 117 35.86 -2.18 -1.29
CA LEU A 117 36.20 -0.75 -1.22
C LEU A 117 37.05 -0.36 -2.44
N ASN A 118 36.44 0.37 -3.37
CA ASN A 118 37.08 0.80 -4.61
C ASN A 118 36.52 2.17 -5.05
N PRO A 119 37.26 2.98 -5.83
CA PRO A 119 36.86 4.36 -6.12
C PRO A 119 35.48 4.52 -6.76
N GLU A 120 35.05 3.56 -7.59
CA GLU A 120 33.75 3.61 -8.25
C GLU A 120 32.61 3.33 -7.26
N ALA A 121 32.76 2.27 -6.45
CA ALA A 121 31.81 1.93 -5.40
C ALA A 121 31.71 3.04 -4.33
N GLU A 122 32.83 3.59 -3.89
CA GLU A 122 32.85 4.67 -2.89
C GLU A 122 32.16 5.92 -3.41
N LYS A 123 32.41 6.29 -4.68
CA LYS A 123 31.70 7.40 -5.33
C LYS A 123 30.20 7.14 -5.38
N ALA A 124 29.77 5.92 -5.73
CA ALA A 124 28.35 5.58 -5.79
C ALA A 124 27.67 5.66 -4.42
N TRP A 125 28.35 5.25 -3.34
CA TRP A 125 27.87 5.41 -1.97
C TRP A 125 27.81 6.87 -1.53
N ASP A 126 28.81 7.67 -1.89
CA ASP A 126 28.84 9.11 -1.61
C ASP A 126 27.69 9.85 -2.29
N GLU A 127 27.35 9.49 -3.53
CA GLU A 127 26.27 10.10 -4.31
C GLU A 127 24.87 9.78 -3.78
N LEU A 128 24.71 8.73 -2.95
CA LEU A 128 23.44 8.49 -2.24
C LEU A 128 23.17 9.52 -1.16
N MET A 129 24.21 10.21 -0.67
CA MET A 129 24.07 11.12 0.45
C MET A 129 23.84 12.55 -0.03
N PRO A 130 22.79 13.23 0.49
CA PRO A 130 22.59 14.65 0.21
C PRO A 130 23.72 15.47 0.81
N ILE A 131 23.97 16.65 0.25
CA ILE A 131 24.86 17.64 0.86
C ILE A 131 24.38 17.92 2.30
N GLY A 132 25.28 17.81 3.27
CA GLY A 132 24.97 17.88 4.70
C GLY A 132 24.62 16.54 5.34
N ARG A 133 24.68 15.43 4.58
CA ARG A 133 24.52 14.04 5.04
C ARG A 133 23.19 13.73 5.71
N GLY A 134 22.16 14.53 5.41
CA GLY A 134 20.83 14.36 6.01
C GLY A 134 20.67 15.01 7.38
N PHE A 135 21.68 15.72 7.89
CA PHE A 135 21.51 16.58 9.06
C PHE A 135 20.81 17.88 8.68
N VAL A 136 19.74 18.22 9.39
CA VAL A 136 18.88 19.37 9.10
C VAL A 136 18.73 20.30 10.30
N ASN A 137 18.45 21.57 10.02
CA ASN A 137 18.01 22.55 11.01
C ASN A 137 16.49 22.70 10.96
N ILE A 138 15.86 22.69 12.13
CA ILE A 138 14.44 22.96 12.30
C ILE A 138 14.30 24.19 13.19
N ASN A 139 13.68 25.26 12.69
CA ASN A 139 13.47 26.46 13.48
C ASN A 139 12.47 26.20 14.62
N ASN A 140 12.70 26.81 15.79
CA ASN A 140 11.85 26.63 16.97
C ASN A 140 10.57 27.50 16.95
N ASP A 141 10.32 28.24 15.87
CA ASP A 141 9.01 28.85 15.58
C ASP A 141 7.94 27.80 15.19
N THR A 142 8.35 26.53 15.16
CA THR A 142 7.51 25.39 14.84
C THR A 142 6.96 24.74 16.11
N ALA A 143 5.68 24.37 16.10
CA ALA A 143 5.10 23.61 17.20
C ALA A 143 5.60 22.16 17.12
N LEU A 144 6.61 21.81 17.93
CA LEU A 144 7.19 20.47 18.01
C LEU A 144 6.64 19.72 19.22
N PRO A 145 6.18 18.46 19.08
CA PRO A 145 5.89 17.63 20.25
C PRO A 145 7.19 17.24 20.96
N ASP A 146 7.13 17.10 22.29
CA ASP A 146 8.28 16.64 23.08
C ASP A 146 8.80 15.28 22.59
N GLN A 147 10.11 15.22 22.37
CA GLN A 147 10.80 14.04 21.85
C GLN A 147 12.17 13.88 22.52
N PRO A 148 12.70 12.65 22.61
CA PRO A 148 14.06 12.43 23.10
C PRO A 148 15.09 13.25 22.30
N GLY A 149 15.93 14.01 23.00
CA GLY A 149 16.96 14.85 22.38
C GLY A 149 16.47 16.19 21.82
N LEU A 150 15.16 16.47 21.88
CA LEU A 150 14.61 17.79 21.56
C LEU A 150 14.80 18.74 22.75
N ASP A 151 15.36 19.92 22.51
CA ASP A 151 15.49 20.97 23.52
C ASP A 151 14.76 22.24 23.06
N GLN A 152 13.50 22.39 23.47
CA GLN A 152 12.66 23.53 23.09
C GLN A 152 13.19 24.90 23.55
N SER A 153 14.25 24.97 24.37
CA SER A 153 14.88 26.25 24.72
C SER A 153 15.81 26.79 23.61
N LEU A 154 16.25 25.93 22.69
CA LEU A 154 17.15 26.32 21.60
C LEU A 154 16.40 27.10 20.50
N PRO A 155 17.04 28.08 19.86
CA PRO A 155 16.43 28.81 18.73
C PRO A 155 16.20 27.93 17.50
N GLN A 156 17.00 26.87 17.35
CA GLN A 156 16.91 25.89 16.29
C GLN A 156 17.24 24.50 16.83
N GLN A 157 16.47 23.53 16.38
CA GLN A 157 16.68 22.12 16.64
C GLN A 157 17.52 21.52 15.51
N ARG A 158 18.30 20.50 15.86
CA ARG A 158 19.12 19.76 14.91
C ARG A 158 18.64 18.33 14.88
N ALA A 159 18.36 17.83 13.70
CA ALA A 159 17.92 16.46 13.50
C ALA A 159 18.69 15.81 12.37
N MET A 160 18.59 14.49 12.27
CA MET A 160 19.04 13.72 11.11
C MET A 160 17.84 12.98 10.55
N ILE A 161 17.67 13.00 9.23
CA ILE A 161 16.60 12.22 8.60
C ILE A 161 17.02 10.74 8.59
N SER A 162 16.15 9.89 9.12
CA SER A 162 16.44 8.49 9.41
C SER A 162 16.98 7.68 8.23
N VAL A 163 16.52 7.93 6.99
CA VAL A 163 16.99 7.18 5.81
C VAL A 163 18.49 7.34 5.57
N PHE A 164 19.05 8.52 5.85
CA PHE A 164 20.49 8.75 5.68
C PHE A 164 21.31 8.12 6.82
N HIS A 165 20.73 7.99 8.02
CA HIS A 165 21.36 7.20 9.09
C HIS A 165 21.34 5.71 8.77
N GLN A 166 20.26 5.22 8.15
CA GLN A 166 20.15 3.83 7.68
C GLN A 166 21.17 3.54 6.57
N LEU A 167 21.35 4.45 5.61
CA LEU A 167 22.38 4.33 4.58
C LEU A 167 23.80 4.29 5.17
N HIS A 168 24.10 5.18 6.13
CA HIS A 168 25.36 5.13 6.88
C HIS A 168 25.56 3.77 7.58
N CYS A 169 24.53 3.24 8.25
CA CYS A 169 24.61 1.95 8.94
C CYS A 169 24.87 0.77 7.98
N ILE A 170 24.24 0.77 6.80
CA ILE A 170 24.52 -0.26 5.78
C ILE A 170 25.95 -0.12 5.26
N TYR A 171 26.40 1.10 4.98
CA TYR A 171 27.76 1.35 4.56
C TYR A 171 28.78 0.86 5.61
N MET A 172 28.60 1.20 6.90
CA MET A 172 29.50 0.76 7.97
C MET A 172 29.57 -0.77 8.05
N THR A 173 28.45 -1.45 7.82
CA THR A 173 28.42 -2.92 7.77
C THR A 173 29.24 -3.47 6.60
N ARG A 174 29.13 -2.86 5.41
CA ARG A 174 29.95 -3.21 4.24
C ARG A 174 31.43 -2.98 4.51
N GLU A 175 31.81 -1.82 5.02
CA GLU A 175 33.19 -1.47 5.34
C GLU A 175 33.79 -2.43 6.37
N GLY A 176 33.07 -2.69 7.47
CA GLY A 176 33.48 -3.65 8.49
C GLY A 176 33.63 -5.08 7.96
N TYR A 177 32.74 -5.52 7.06
CA TYR A 177 32.86 -6.83 6.41
C TYR A 177 34.15 -6.94 5.58
N TYR A 178 34.46 -5.94 4.76
CA TYR A 178 35.65 -5.96 3.92
C TYR A 178 36.94 -5.83 4.74
N ALA A 179 36.96 -4.98 5.76
CA ALA A 179 38.08 -4.90 6.70
C ALA A 179 38.33 -6.25 7.38
N ALA A 180 37.28 -6.92 7.88
CA ALA A 180 37.41 -8.25 8.50
C ALA A 180 37.92 -9.31 7.52
N ARG A 181 37.42 -9.30 6.27
CA ARG A 181 37.83 -10.23 5.22
C ARG A 181 39.31 -10.07 4.83
N GLU A 182 39.85 -8.87 4.95
CA GLU A 182 41.27 -8.56 4.72
C GLU A 182 42.15 -8.83 5.95
N GLY A 183 41.56 -9.20 7.10
CA GLY A 183 42.26 -9.44 8.35
C GLY A 183 42.50 -8.18 9.19
N ASN A 184 41.95 -7.03 8.78
CA ASN A 184 42.08 -5.73 9.46
C ASN A 184 41.04 -5.59 10.59
N LEU A 185 41.01 -6.52 11.54
CA LEU A 185 40.00 -6.57 12.60
C LEU A 185 40.01 -5.33 13.51
N ASP A 186 41.14 -4.65 13.66
CA ASP A 186 41.26 -3.42 14.45
C ASP A 186 40.46 -2.25 13.86
N GLN A 187 40.14 -2.29 12.56
CA GLN A 187 39.31 -1.29 11.89
C GLN A 187 37.81 -1.57 12.06
N VAL A 188 37.44 -2.75 12.57
CA VAL A 188 36.05 -3.16 12.76
C VAL A 188 35.56 -2.70 14.13
N ASN A 189 34.75 -1.64 14.15
CA ASN A 189 34.08 -1.20 15.37
C ASN A 189 32.85 -2.08 15.67
N ALA A 190 33.08 -3.22 16.34
CA ALA A 190 32.01 -4.19 16.64
C ALA A 190 30.85 -3.60 17.45
N ALA A 191 31.12 -2.69 18.39
CA ALA A 191 30.08 -2.04 19.18
C ALA A 191 29.18 -1.13 18.31
N HIS A 192 29.77 -0.40 17.37
CA HIS A 192 29.02 0.42 16.42
C HIS A 192 28.19 -0.47 15.48
N LEU A 193 28.77 -1.55 14.93
CA LEU A 193 28.04 -2.49 14.07
C LEU A 193 26.86 -3.17 14.78
N MET A 194 27.02 -3.54 16.05
CA MET A 194 25.93 -4.10 16.86
C MET A 194 24.73 -3.13 16.93
N HIS A 195 24.99 -1.84 17.13
CA HIS A 195 23.94 -0.81 17.09
C HIS A 195 23.34 -0.67 15.69
N CYS A 196 24.17 -0.58 14.65
CA CYS A 196 23.72 -0.46 13.26
C CYS A 196 22.78 -1.61 12.86
N TRP A 197 23.13 -2.84 13.22
CA TRP A 197 22.31 -4.02 12.89
C TRP A 197 20.95 -4.00 13.57
N ASP A 198 20.89 -3.64 14.86
CA ASP A 198 19.60 -3.54 15.53
C ASP A 198 18.77 -2.37 15.00
N TYR A 199 19.40 -1.22 14.72
CA TYR A 199 18.74 -0.06 14.12
C TYR A 199 18.15 -0.39 12.75
N LEU A 200 18.91 -1.06 11.88
CA LEU A 200 18.45 -1.51 10.56
C LEU A 200 17.34 -2.56 10.65
N ARG A 201 17.47 -3.53 11.56
CA ARG A 201 16.40 -4.51 11.82
C ARG A 201 15.09 -3.81 12.19
N GLN A 202 15.14 -2.84 13.11
CA GLN A 202 13.97 -2.06 13.51
C GLN A 202 13.43 -1.22 12.35
N ALA A 203 14.29 -0.61 11.53
CA ALA A 203 13.89 0.16 10.36
C ALA A 203 13.16 -0.72 9.32
N ILE A 204 13.67 -1.91 9.03
CA ILE A 204 13.02 -2.87 8.12
C ILE A 204 11.64 -3.27 8.64
N MET A 205 11.54 -3.61 9.93
CA MET A 205 10.27 -3.96 10.57
C MET A 205 9.28 -2.79 10.61
N CYS A 206 9.78 -1.55 10.73
CA CYS A 206 8.95 -0.35 10.72
C CYS A 206 8.32 -0.09 9.34
N HIS A 207 9.05 -0.37 8.25
CA HIS A 207 8.52 -0.22 6.89
C HIS A 207 7.68 -1.42 6.44
N ALA A 208 7.96 -2.62 6.97
CA ALA A 208 7.20 -3.85 6.77
C ALA A 208 6.72 -4.06 5.31
N ASP A 209 7.67 -4.14 4.37
CA ASP A 209 7.35 -4.34 2.96
C ASP A 209 6.59 -5.66 2.75
N THR A 210 5.39 -5.56 2.19
CA THR A 210 4.47 -6.69 1.98
C THR A 210 4.50 -7.23 0.55
N THR A 211 5.45 -6.76 -0.27
CA THR A 211 5.67 -7.23 -1.63
C THR A 211 5.98 -8.73 -1.64
N LEU A 212 5.24 -9.50 -2.45
CA LEU A 212 5.45 -10.94 -2.57
C LEU A 212 6.61 -11.23 -3.52
N GLU A 213 7.66 -11.83 -2.99
CA GLU A 213 8.76 -12.33 -3.79
C GLU A 213 8.60 -13.83 -4.04
N TRP A 214 8.63 -14.22 -5.32
CA TRP A 214 8.32 -15.58 -5.72
C TRP A 214 9.53 -16.51 -5.60
N ILE A 215 9.32 -17.70 -5.05
CA ILE A 215 10.28 -18.79 -5.13
C ILE A 215 10.20 -19.39 -6.54
N PRO A 216 11.31 -19.52 -7.27
CA PRO A 216 11.31 -20.13 -8.60
C PRO A 216 10.81 -21.58 -8.57
N ALA A 217 10.34 -22.08 -9.72
CA ALA A 217 10.00 -23.49 -9.85
C ALA A 217 11.27 -24.38 -9.76
N PRO A 218 11.12 -25.66 -9.37
CA PRO A 218 12.22 -26.63 -9.40
C PRO A 218 12.92 -26.66 -10.78
N PRO A 219 14.25 -26.84 -10.81
CA PRO A 219 15.14 -27.18 -9.70
C PRO A 219 15.70 -25.96 -8.91
N ASN A 220 15.17 -24.76 -9.14
CA ASN A 220 15.69 -23.50 -8.59
C ASN A 220 14.93 -23.00 -7.35
N ASP A 221 14.16 -23.87 -6.69
CA ASP A 221 13.26 -23.59 -5.55
C ASP A 221 13.98 -23.41 -4.20
N LYS A 222 15.24 -22.96 -4.23
CA LYS A 222 16.10 -22.84 -3.03
C LYS A 222 15.83 -21.58 -2.19
N GLY A 223 15.00 -20.68 -2.66
CA GLY A 223 14.63 -19.44 -1.97
C GLY A 223 14.20 -18.33 -2.94
N SER A 224 13.78 -17.20 -2.39
CA SER A 224 13.60 -15.97 -3.15
C SER A 224 14.95 -15.32 -3.43
N THR A 225 15.09 -14.72 -4.61
CA THR A 225 16.20 -13.79 -4.89
C THR A 225 15.84 -12.33 -4.62
N GLY A 226 14.53 -12.03 -4.52
CA GLY A 226 13.97 -10.67 -4.41
C GLY A 226 14.11 -9.77 -5.64
N TRP A 227 14.95 -10.14 -6.60
CA TRP A 227 15.19 -9.33 -7.80
C TRP A 227 14.11 -9.51 -8.87
N GLY A 228 13.88 -8.45 -9.64
CA GLY A 228 12.85 -8.43 -10.69
C GLY A 228 11.42 -8.30 -10.15
N VAL A 229 11.28 -7.98 -8.86
CA VAL A 229 9.99 -7.74 -8.21
C VAL A 229 9.82 -6.23 -8.00
N GLU A 230 8.60 -5.73 -8.21
CA GLU A 230 8.28 -4.32 -8.04
C GLU A 230 7.86 -4.04 -6.60
N HIS A 231 8.53 -3.09 -5.96
CA HIS A 231 8.27 -2.63 -4.61
C HIS A 231 7.61 -1.24 -4.64
N THR A 232 6.91 -0.91 -3.57
CA THR A 232 6.36 0.43 -3.34
C THR A 232 7.24 1.16 -2.33
N CYS A 233 7.93 2.22 -2.78
CA CYS A 233 8.93 2.93 -2.00
C CYS A 233 8.53 4.40 -1.78
N GLY A 234 9.07 5.03 -0.73
CA GLY A 234 9.05 6.49 -0.64
C GLY A 234 9.89 7.13 -1.76
N ASP A 235 9.54 8.36 -2.14
CA ASP A 235 10.34 9.15 -3.10
C ASP A 235 11.64 9.61 -2.42
N PHE A 236 12.69 8.81 -2.58
CA PHE A 236 14.02 9.08 -2.01
C PHE A 236 14.58 10.44 -2.47
N ASP A 237 14.43 10.78 -3.75
CA ASP A 237 14.98 12.00 -4.33
C ASP A 237 14.27 13.25 -3.78
N ALA A 238 12.95 13.16 -3.53
CA ALA A 238 12.22 14.22 -2.85
C ALA A 238 12.72 14.44 -1.41
N ILE A 239 13.01 13.37 -0.67
CA ILE A 239 13.57 13.47 0.69
C ILE A 239 14.99 14.03 0.67
N ALA A 240 15.84 13.56 -0.26
CA ALA A 240 17.21 14.05 -0.42
C ALA A 240 17.24 15.55 -0.72
N ARG A 241 16.45 16.03 -1.70
CA ARG A 241 16.34 17.45 -2.01
C ARG A 241 15.88 18.28 -0.82
N TRP A 242 14.84 17.83 -0.11
CA TRP A 242 14.37 18.52 1.08
C TRP A 242 15.45 18.57 2.17
N ALA A 243 16.22 17.49 2.35
CA ALA A 243 17.32 17.44 3.30
C ALA A 243 18.41 18.47 2.97
N GLU A 244 18.76 18.61 1.69
CA GLU A 244 19.74 19.61 1.24
C GLU A 244 19.24 21.03 1.48
N ASP A 245 17.98 21.33 1.15
CA ASP A 245 17.40 22.66 1.33
C ASP A 245 17.38 23.09 2.81
N ASN A 246 17.28 22.13 3.73
CA ASN A 246 17.21 22.36 5.18
C ASN A 246 18.50 22.00 5.92
N ARG A 247 19.61 21.77 5.20
CA ARG A 247 20.84 21.20 5.76
C ARG A 247 21.46 22.02 6.89
N LEU A 248 21.99 21.33 7.89
CA LEU A 248 22.79 21.91 8.97
C LEU A 248 24.22 22.25 8.54
N LYS A 249 24.78 21.47 7.61
CA LYS A 249 26.19 21.56 7.19
C LYS A 249 26.31 21.43 5.66
N THR A 250 27.48 21.77 5.14
CA THR A 250 27.85 21.58 3.73
C THR A 250 28.92 20.50 3.56
N THR A 251 28.72 19.36 4.24
CA THR A 251 29.58 18.17 4.15
C THR A 251 29.15 17.26 3.01
N TYR A 252 30.08 16.53 2.41
CA TYR A 252 29.83 15.62 1.29
C TYR A 252 30.16 14.18 1.68
N GLY A 253 29.65 13.22 0.91
CA GLY A 253 29.94 11.79 1.05
C GLY A 253 29.30 11.11 2.25
N ILE A 254 29.52 9.80 2.33
CA ILE A 254 28.95 8.89 3.35
C ILE A 254 29.59 9.03 4.73
N HIS A 255 30.78 9.64 4.82
CA HIS A 255 31.64 9.74 6.01
C HIS A 255 32.15 11.11 6.36
#